data_AF-A0A2N3ENV0-F1
#
_entry.id   AF-A0A2N3ENV0-F1
#
_cell.length_a   1.000
_cell.length_b   1.000
_cell.length_c   1.000
_cell.angle_alpha   90.00
_cell.angle_beta   90.00
_cell.angle_gamma   90.00
#
_symmetry.space_group_name_H-M   'P 1'
#
loop_
_entity.id
_entity.type
_entity.pdbx_description
1 polymer ?
#
loop_
_entity_poly.entity_id
_entity_poly.type
_entity_poly.pdbx_seq_one_letter_code
_entity_poly.pdbx_strand_id
1 'polypeptide(L)'
;GAHIDPEATIGKNVVIGRNVTVRAGARVGDFVVLGDNCVIGNNAVVSHSIIWGDTFIGKQAQVNGALLCRRVDVRARAHVDPGAVIGDEVTIGQSAHIGAGVEIYPYKRVEPAALLNESLIWQSIGAKSLFGEHGISGLVGIDITPELGLRAAQAFGSLLPKGSHVIVSRDTSRASRMVKRAMVAGLNSAGCHVRDLRVASSAINRFTTRDTRCMGGIHVAQSPSDPQVLDIQFYDKSGLDIAPWEEKKVERLYFRGEFRRAFLDEVGDIIYPPRAIEYYSAGLQYAIEQRGLSDKWLKVVADMSFGVTSIVVPQVVEKWHVDLVSLNPFSDAERTMVALPGEHDSIEPLKRAIEMFQADLGLRFDPGGERVVLIAPSGRVLDGDTALHAFVDLWCRSYRGTLPIAVPLNASEVVERIAGQFGREVLRPGRSRRSLASLALQGLASFAGSTTGGYIFPDFLAASDAVMSMGMITRMLASDGRSLDEVVDSLPPFFKRTVGVFCPVDRKGAVMRVVTDSTVGRDTDLTEGVRIHLDNGWALILPHSSEPLVTIYVEGVDDASADEIASEWQQIVEGAIAG
;
A
#
# COMPACT_ATOMS: atom_id res chain seq x y z
N GLY A 1 -50.27 -18.41 8.14
CA GLY A 1 -48.87 -17.96 8.31
C GLY A 1 -48.17 -17.96 6.98
N ALA A 2 -48.03 -19.11 6.34
CA ALA A 2 -47.53 -19.19 4.97
C ALA A 2 -48.59 -18.80 3.92
N HIS A 3 -48.14 -18.25 2.79
CA HIS A 3 -48.95 -17.93 1.62
C HIS A 3 -48.45 -18.77 0.44
N ILE A 4 -49.26 -19.71 -0.04
CA ILE A 4 -48.92 -20.61 -1.14
C ILE A 4 -49.85 -20.31 -2.30
N ASP A 5 -49.27 -19.99 -3.45
CA ASP A 5 -49.99 -19.72 -4.68
C ASP A 5 -50.70 -20.99 -5.21
N PRO A 6 -51.93 -20.91 -5.76
CA PRO A 6 -52.65 -22.07 -6.30
C PRO A 6 -51.92 -22.82 -7.41
N GLU A 7 -51.03 -22.13 -8.16
CA GLU A 7 -50.24 -22.76 -9.22
C GLU A 7 -48.96 -23.45 -8.69
N ALA A 8 -48.65 -23.32 -7.40
CA ALA A 8 -47.50 -23.97 -6.78
C ALA A 8 -47.81 -25.43 -6.41
N THR A 9 -46.82 -26.31 -6.51
CA THR A 9 -46.94 -27.71 -6.11
C THR A 9 -46.10 -28.02 -4.88
N ILE A 10 -46.69 -28.69 -3.89
CA ILE A 10 -46.02 -29.14 -2.67
C ILE A 10 -45.99 -30.67 -2.65
N GLY A 11 -44.80 -31.24 -2.44
CA GLY A 11 -44.54 -32.67 -2.38
C GLY A 11 -44.84 -33.30 -1.01
N LYS A 12 -44.32 -34.51 -0.82
CA LYS A 12 -44.46 -35.29 0.42
C LYS A 12 -43.38 -34.93 1.44
N ASN A 13 -43.71 -35.03 2.72
CA ASN A 13 -42.78 -34.79 3.83
C ASN A 13 -42.15 -33.38 3.79
N VAL A 14 -42.99 -32.37 3.53
CA VAL A 14 -42.57 -30.96 3.51
C VAL A 14 -42.94 -30.29 4.82
N VAL A 15 -41.99 -29.57 5.42
CA VAL A 15 -42.21 -28.70 6.57
C VAL A 15 -42.11 -27.25 6.12
N ILE A 16 -43.14 -26.45 6.42
CA ILE A 16 -43.22 -25.04 6.03
C ILE A 16 -43.34 -24.19 7.28
N GLY A 17 -42.37 -23.29 7.47
CA GLY A 17 -42.34 -22.32 8.57
C GLY A 17 -43.41 -21.23 8.48
N ARG A 18 -43.38 -20.32 9.46
CA ARG A 18 -44.27 -19.15 9.52
C ARG A 18 -43.89 -18.16 8.43
N ASN A 19 -44.87 -17.43 7.90
CA ASN A 19 -44.68 -16.34 6.93
C ASN A 19 -43.93 -16.74 5.64
N VAL A 20 -43.86 -18.03 5.31
CA VAL A 20 -43.27 -18.48 4.05
C VAL A 20 -44.16 -18.09 2.88
N THR A 21 -43.58 -17.56 1.81
CA THR A 21 -44.31 -17.26 0.56
C THR A 21 -43.84 -18.18 -0.56
N VAL A 22 -44.74 -18.98 -1.13
CA VAL A 22 -44.47 -19.79 -2.33
C VAL A 22 -45.28 -19.22 -3.49
N ARG A 23 -44.58 -18.82 -4.57
CA ARG A 23 -45.17 -18.09 -5.70
C ARG A 23 -45.63 -19.02 -6.83
N ALA A 24 -46.34 -18.46 -7.81
CA ALA A 24 -46.93 -19.18 -8.94
C ALA A 24 -45.93 -20.07 -9.70
N GLY A 25 -46.35 -21.30 -9.99
CA GLY A 25 -45.56 -22.30 -10.71
C GLY A 25 -44.35 -22.88 -9.94
N ALA A 26 -44.08 -22.43 -8.71
CA ALA A 26 -42.99 -22.98 -7.91
C ALA A 26 -43.27 -24.43 -7.50
N ARG A 27 -42.21 -25.25 -7.45
CA ARG A 27 -42.28 -26.66 -7.07
C ARG A 27 -41.43 -26.93 -5.84
N VAL A 28 -42.08 -27.13 -4.71
CA VAL A 28 -41.45 -27.62 -3.48
C VAL A 28 -41.64 -29.12 -3.47
N GLY A 29 -40.62 -29.87 -3.89
CA GLY A 29 -40.63 -31.33 -3.98
C GLY A 29 -40.56 -32.04 -2.63
N ASP A 30 -40.30 -33.34 -2.68
CA ASP A 30 -40.31 -34.18 -1.49
C ASP A 30 -39.14 -33.85 -0.53
N PHE A 31 -39.35 -34.08 0.76
CA PHE A 31 -38.34 -33.96 1.83
C PHE A 31 -37.70 -32.57 1.92
N VAL A 32 -38.51 -31.52 1.91
CA VAL A 32 -38.05 -30.12 2.03
C VAL A 32 -38.43 -29.55 3.39
N VAL A 33 -37.51 -28.82 4.01
CA VAL A 33 -37.77 -28.00 5.19
C VAL A 33 -37.56 -26.53 4.83
N LEU A 34 -38.59 -25.71 4.95
CA LEU A 34 -38.53 -24.25 4.79
C LEU A 34 -38.67 -23.59 6.16
N GLY A 35 -37.68 -22.82 6.57
CA GLY A 35 -37.71 -22.02 7.79
C GLY A 35 -38.67 -20.84 7.72
N ASP A 36 -38.77 -20.09 8.81
CA ASP A 36 -39.66 -18.92 8.87
C ASP A 36 -39.23 -17.83 7.88
N ASN A 37 -40.19 -17.08 7.34
CA ASN A 37 -40.00 -15.94 6.43
C ASN A 37 -39.28 -16.25 5.09
N CYS A 38 -39.18 -17.52 4.68
CA CYS A 38 -38.61 -17.85 3.37
C CYS A 38 -39.52 -17.40 2.21
N VAL A 39 -38.91 -17.09 1.06
CA VAL A 39 -39.64 -16.76 -0.17
C VAL A 39 -39.16 -17.64 -1.31
N ILE A 40 -40.06 -18.40 -1.91
CA ILE A 40 -39.82 -19.24 -3.09
C ILE A 40 -40.44 -18.57 -4.32
N GLY A 41 -39.60 -18.12 -5.24
CA GLY A 41 -39.96 -17.35 -6.42
C GLY A 41 -40.66 -18.14 -7.52
N ASN A 42 -41.19 -17.42 -8.52
CA ASN A 42 -41.97 -18.03 -9.60
C ASN A 42 -41.18 -19.12 -10.33
N ASN A 43 -41.81 -20.28 -10.55
CA ASN A 43 -41.19 -21.43 -11.24
C ASN A 43 -39.86 -21.92 -10.63
N ALA A 44 -39.54 -21.58 -9.38
CA ALA A 44 -38.38 -22.14 -8.68
C ALA A 44 -38.65 -23.60 -8.31
N VAL A 45 -37.59 -24.41 -8.24
CA VAL A 45 -37.67 -25.83 -7.86
C VAL A 45 -36.77 -26.08 -6.65
N VAL A 46 -37.34 -26.63 -5.58
CA VAL A 46 -36.61 -27.01 -4.37
C VAL A 46 -36.96 -28.44 -4.01
N SER A 47 -35.99 -29.32 -3.83
CA SER A 47 -36.22 -30.72 -3.44
C SER A 47 -35.13 -31.26 -2.52
N HIS A 48 -35.47 -32.17 -1.61
CA HIS A 48 -34.51 -32.83 -0.70
C HIS A 48 -33.58 -31.86 0.07
N SER A 49 -34.06 -30.65 0.38
CA SER A 49 -33.22 -29.55 0.87
C SER A 49 -33.74 -28.99 2.19
N ILE A 50 -32.81 -28.50 3.01
CA ILE A 50 -33.12 -27.79 4.25
C ILE A 50 -32.76 -26.33 4.04
N ILE A 51 -33.75 -25.45 4.14
CA ILE A 51 -33.60 -24.00 3.96
C ILE A 51 -33.97 -23.33 5.28
N TRP A 52 -33.02 -22.67 5.92
CA TRP A 52 -33.25 -21.93 7.15
C TRP A 52 -33.96 -20.60 6.87
N GLY A 53 -34.41 -19.95 7.95
CA GLY A 53 -35.26 -18.77 7.86
C GLY A 53 -34.62 -17.57 7.17
N ASP A 54 -35.48 -16.64 6.74
CA ASP A 54 -35.15 -15.39 6.07
C ASP A 54 -34.42 -15.56 4.71
N THR A 55 -34.53 -16.73 4.10
CA THR A 55 -33.86 -17.07 2.83
C THR A 55 -34.76 -16.84 1.61
N PHE A 56 -34.20 -16.29 0.54
CA PHE A 56 -34.88 -16.01 -0.73
C PHE A 56 -34.37 -16.95 -1.84
N ILE A 57 -35.30 -17.61 -2.54
CA ILE A 57 -35.03 -18.42 -3.74
C ILE A 57 -35.68 -17.75 -4.94
N GLY A 58 -34.86 -17.30 -5.90
CA GLY A 58 -35.26 -16.49 -7.03
C GLY A 58 -36.04 -17.24 -8.11
N LYS A 59 -36.62 -16.48 -9.05
CA LYS A 59 -37.38 -17.01 -10.20
C LYS A 59 -36.55 -18.04 -10.97
N GLN A 60 -37.14 -19.21 -11.25
CA GLN A 60 -36.50 -20.31 -11.98
C GLN A 60 -35.20 -20.85 -11.36
N ALA A 61 -34.89 -20.52 -10.11
CA ALA A 61 -33.74 -21.12 -9.42
C ALA A 61 -34.03 -22.59 -9.07
N GLN A 62 -32.98 -23.40 -9.01
CA GLN A 62 -33.06 -24.83 -8.69
C GLN A 62 -32.16 -25.14 -7.49
N VAL A 63 -32.72 -25.74 -6.44
CA VAL A 63 -31.99 -26.16 -5.25
C VAL A 63 -32.36 -27.61 -4.96
N ASN A 64 -31.39 -28.51 -5.07
CA ASN A 64 -31.64 -29.94 -4.90
C ASN A 64 -30.63 -30.56 -3.95
N GLY A 65 -31.08 -31.21 -2.88
CA GLY A 65 -30.19 -31.94 -1.98
C GLY A 65 -29.25 -31.06 -1.14
N ALA A 66 -29.57 -29.79 -0.89
CA ALA A 66 -28.64 -28.81 -0.30
C ALA A 66 -29.10 -28.29 1.09
N LEU A 67 -28.14 -27.78 1.87
CA LEU A 67 -28.39 -27.06 3.12
C LEU A 67 -28.10 -25.58 2.92
N LEU A 68 -29.12 -24.74 3.04
CA LEU A 68 -28.99 -23.28 3.04
C LEU A 68 -29.27 -22.76 4.45
N CYS A 69 -28.30 -22.08 5.04
CA CYS A 69 -28.43 -21.45 6.35
C CYS A 69 -29.25 -20.15 6.26
N ARG A 70 -29.21 -19.28 7.27
CA ARG A 70 -30.12 -18.13 7.37
C ARG A 70 -29.75 -17.02 6.39
N ARG A 71 -30.75 -16.27 5.92
CA ARG A 71 -30.56 -15.07 5.09
C ARG A 71 -29.74 -15.32 3.82
N VAL A 72 -29.88 -16.50 3.23
CA VAL A 72 -29.26 -16.79 1.94
C VAL A 72 -30.12 -16.19 0.83
N ASP A 73 -29.49 -15.63 -0.20
CA ASP A 73 -30.18 -15.07 -1.36
C ASP A 73 -29.71 -15.79 -2.62
N VAL A 74 -30.54 -16.71 -3.13
CA VAL A 74 -30.32 -17.42 -4.39
C VAL A 74 -31.01 -16.66 -5.51
N ARG A 75 -30.26 -16.05 -6.41
CA ARG A 75 -30.82 -15.21 -7.49
C ARG A 75 -31.41 -16.05 -8.63
N ALA A 76 -32.08 -15.38 -9.56
CA ALA A 76 -32.86 -16.03 -10.61
C ALA A 76 -32.01 -16.99 -11.47
N ARG A 77 -32.59 -18.13 -11.85
CA ARG A 77 -31.95 -19.18 -12.66
C ARG A 77 -30.67 -19.79 -12.08
N ALA A 78 -30.34 -19.52 -10.81
CA ALA A 78 -29.19 -20.16 -10.18
C ALA A 78 -29.47 -21.63 -9.87
N HIS A 79 -28.43 -22.45 -9.87
CA HIS A 79 -28.47 -23.89 -9.61
C HIS A 79 -27.59 -24.22 -8.40
N VAL A 80 -28.14 -24.99 -7.45
CA VAL A 80 -27.42 -25.52 -6.30
C VAL A 80 -27.60 -27.04 -6.28
N ASP A 81 -26.50 -27.75 -6.47
CA ASP A 81 -26.46 -29.20 -6.60
C ASP A 81 -26.44 -29.94 -5.24
N PRO A 82 -26.72 -31.26 -5.25
CA PRO A 82 -26.77 -32.06 -4.03
C PRO A 82 -25.48 -32.05 -3.22
N GLY A 83 -25.64 -32.01 -1.89
CA GLY A 83 -24.53 -32.00 -0.93
C GLY A 83 -23.92 -30.62 -0.68
N ALA A 84 -24.35 -29.57 -1.38
CA ALA A 84 -23.85 -28.22 -1.14
C ALA A 84 -24.33 -27.67 0.22
N VAL A 85 -23.44 -26.94 0.91
CA VAL A 85 -23.72 -26.28 2.20
C VAL A 85 -23.43 -24.80 2.06
N ILE A 86 -24.45 -23.96 2.25
CA ILE A 86 -24.37 -22.51 2.07
C ILE A 86 -24.56 -21.82 3.42
N GLY A 87 -23.52 -21.15 3.90
CA GLY A 87 -23.48 -20.45 5.18
C GLY A 87 -24.40 -19.23 5.26
N ASP A 88 -24.50 -18.65 6.47
CA ASP A 88 -25.38 -17.50 6.73
C ASP A 88 -25.02 -16.28 5.87
N GLU A 89 -26.02 -15.50 5.44
CA GLU A 89 -25.83 -14.24 4.70
C GLU A 89 -25.02 -14.35 3.40
N VAL A 90 -25.13 -15.50 2.70
CA VAL A 90 -24.52 -15.70 1.38
C VAL A 90 -25.45 -15.26 0.25
N THR A 91 -24.91 -14.57 -0.77
CA THR A 91 -25.62 -14.26 -2.02
C THR A 91 -25.10 -15.12 -3.17
N ILE A 92 -25.96 -15.92 -3.80
CA ILE A 92 -25.66 -16.66 -5.03
C ILE A 92 -26.19 -15.88 -6.24
N GLY A 93 -25.30 -15.46 -7.14
CA GLY A 93 -25.59 -14.63 -8.30
C GLY A 93 -26.52 -15.27 -9.34
N GLN A 94 -27.08 -14.44 -10.22
CA GLN A 94 -28.04 -14.88 -11.23
C GLN A 94 -27.39 -15.90 -12.19
N SER A 95 -28.07 -17.01 -12.45
CA SER A 95 -27.55 -18.09 -13.33
C SER A 95 -26.23 -18.71 -12.88
N ALA A 96 -25.81 -18.49 -11.61
CA ALA A 96 -24.66 -19.16 -11.04
C ALA A 96 -24.97 -20.63 -10.75
N HIS A 97 -23.96 -21.50 -10.82
CA HIS A 97 -24.09 -22.92 -10.58
C HIS A 97 -23.11 -23.35 -9.48
N ILE A 98 -23.65 -23.78 -8.36
CA ILE A 98 -22.91 -24.36 -7.23
C ILE A 98 -22.92 -25.88 -7.39
N GLY A 99 -21.74 -26.45 -7.60
CA GLY A 99 -21.55 -27.88 -7.81
C GLY A 99 -21.79 -28.73 -6.57
N ALA A 100 -21.86 -30.04 -6.78
CA ALA A 100 -22.16 -31.00 -5.71
C ALA A 100 -21.09 -31.00 -4.60
N GLY A 101 -21.53 -31.04 -3.35
CA GLY A 101 -20.63 -31.11 -2.18
C GLY A 101 -19.87 -29.81 -1.86
N VAL A 102 -20.18 -28.70 -2.54
CA VAL A 102 -19.48 -27.42 -2.34
C VAL A 102 -19.94 -26.75 -1.05
N GLU A 103 -18.98 -26.31 -0.23
CA GLU A 103 -19.23 -25.58 1.02
C GLU A 103 -18.90 -24.10 0.83
N ILE A 104 -19.86 -23.21 1.08
CA ILE A 104 -19.67 -21.75 1.07
C ILE A 104 -19.82 -21.24 2.50
N TYR A 105 -18.77 -20.62 3.04
CA TYR A 105 -18.82 -20.07 4.39
C TYR A 105 -19.72 -18.82 4.48
N PRO A 106 -20.13 -18.38 5.68
CA PRO A 106 -20.98 -17.21 5.84
C PRO A 106 -20.41 -15.91 5.25
N TYR A 107 -21.29 -14.96 4.91
CA TYR A 107 -20.98 -13.60 4.44
C TYR A 107 -20.26 -13.52 3.08
N LYS A 108 -20.56 -14.44 2.16
CA LYS A 108 -19.91 -14.52 0.84
C LYS A 108 -20.85 -14.15 -0.30
N ARG A 109 -20.27 -13.71 -1.43
CA ARG A 109 -21.00 -13.43 -2.66
C ARG A 109 -20.41 -14.25 -3.80
N VAL A 110 -21.28 -14.98 -4.50
CA VAL A 110 -20.96 -15.67 -5.75
C VAL A 110 -21.44 -14.81 -6.91
N GLU A 111 -20.55 -14.53 -7.86
CA GLU A 111 -20.86 -13.69 -9.03
C GLU A 111 -21.93 -14.32 -9.94
N PRO A 112 -22.72 -13.50 -10.67
CA PRO A 112 -23.63 -14.01 -11.70
C PRO A 112 -22.91 -14.87 -12.74
N ALA A 113 -23.58 -15.93 -13.19
CA ALA A 113 -23.07 -16.92 -14.16
C ALA A 113 -21.80 -17.68 -13.74
N ALA A 114 -21.35 -17.55 -12.48
CA ALA A 114 -20.19 -18.29 -12.00
C ALA A 114 -20.49 -19.79 -11.87
N LEU A 115 -19.52 -20.63 -12.22
CA LEU A 115 -19.53 -22.07 -11.97
C LEU A 115 -18.57 -22.37 -10.82
N LEU A 116 -19.11 -22.81 -9.68
CA LEU A 116 -18.35 -23.06 -8.46
C LEU A 116 -18.27 -24.57 -8.19
N ASN A 117 -17.10 -25.15 -8.42
CA ASN A 117 -16.83 -26.58 -8.18
C ASN A 117 -15.96 -26.84 -6.94
N GLU A 118 -15.48 -25.79 -6.28
CA GLU A 118 -14.63 -25.86 -5.08
C GLU A 118 -15.24 -25.02 -3.94
N SER A 119 -15.04 -25.47 -2.70
CA SER A 119 -15.57 -24.83 -1.50
C SER A 119 -14.97 -23.43 -1.26
N LEU A 120 -15.84 -22.47 -0.99
CA LEU A 120 -15.51 -21.07 -0.76
C LEU A 120 -15.49 -20.78 0.74
N ILE A 121 -14.38 -21.16 1.38
CA ILE A 121 -14.22 -21.16 2.85
C ILE A 121 -13.61 -19.85 3.36
N TRP A 122 -12.61 -19.29 2.66
CA TRP A 122 -11.82 -18.17 3.19
C TRP A 122 -11.92 -16.87 2.35
N GLN A 123 -12.42 -16.92 1.12
CA GLN A 123 -12.35 -15.80 0.18
C GLN A 123 -13.62 -14.96 0.21
N SER A 124 -13.53 -13.64 0.37
CA SER A 124 -14.63 -12.72 -0.02
C SER A 124 -14.53 -12.42 -1.53
N ILE A 125 -13.29 -12.39 -2.02
CA ILE A 125 -12.80 -12.39 -3.40
C ILE A 125 -11.41 -13.07 -3.31
N GLY A 126 -11.03 -13.95 -4.25
CA GLY A 126 -9.74 -14.64 -4.20
C GLY A 126 -8.56 -13.72 -4.51
N ALA A 127 -7.95 -13.11 -3.48
CA ALA A 127 -6.63 -12.49 -3.63
C ALA A 127 -5.55 -13.59 -3.73
N LYS A 128 -4.75 -13.54 -4.81
CA LYS A 128 -3.67 -14.51 -5.10
C LYS A 128 -2.45 -14.33 -4.18
N SER A 129 -2.30 -13.16 -3.56
CA SER A 129 -1.22 -12.78 -2.65
C SER A 129 -1.76 -11.95 -1.48
N LEU A 130 -1.06 -12.00 -0.34
CA LEU A 130 -1.32 -11.17 0.85
C LEU A 130 -0.54 -9.85 0.76
N PHE A 131 0.65 -9.87 0.17
CA PHE A 131 1.50 -8.70 -0.01
C PHE A 131 1.24 -8.02 -1.37
N GLY A 132 1.30 -6.69 -1.35
CA GLY A 132 1.31 -5.79 -2.50
C GLY A 132 2.42 -4.74 -2.39
N GLU A 133 2.36 -3.67 -3.19
CA GLU A 133 3.41 -2.64 -3.29
C GLU A 133 3.71 -1.92 -1.95
N HIS A 134 2.75 -1.86 -1.04
CA HIS A 134 2.87 -1.18 0.26
C HIS A 134 2.89 -2.13 1.46
N GLY A 135 3.18 -3.41 1.23
CA GLY A 135 3.04 -4.47 2.23
C GLY A 135 1.63 -5.08 2.18
N ILE A 136 1.03 -5.38 3.33
CA ILE A 136 -0.37 -5.83 3.37
C ILE A 136 -1.25 -4.59 3.48
N SER A 137 -2.06 -4.33 2.46
CA SER A 137 -2.88 -3.13 2.36
C SER A 137 -4.35 -3.47 2.10
N GLY A 138 -5.27 -2.69 2.66
CA GLY A 138 -6.70 -2.80 2.35
C GLY A 138 -7.60 -2.00 3.30
N LEU A 139 -8.90 -2.05 3.02
CA LEU A 139 -9.91 -1.29 3.76
C LEU A 139 -10.05 -1.77 5.20
N VAL A 140 -10.08 -0.83 6.14
CA VAL A 140 -10.26 -1.11 7.57
C VAL A 140 -11.59 -1.81 7.84
N GLY A 141 -11.53 -2.95 8.54
CA GLY A 141 -12.72 -3.71 8.93
C GLY A 141 -13.33 -4.57 7.82
N ILE A 142 -12.79 -4.49 6.60
CA ILE A 142 -13.16 -5.34 5.47
C ILE A 142 -11.97 -6.25 5.13
N ASP A 143 -10.88 -5.66 4.63
CA ASP A 143 -9.67 -6.39 4.26
C ASP A 143 -8.72 -6.47 5.45
N ILE A 144 -8.52 -5.35 6.16
CA ILE A 144 -7.63 -5.28 7.32
C ILE A 144 -8.45 -5.40 8.60
N THR A 145 -8.44 -6.59 9.20
CA THR A 145 -9.10 -6.89 10.47
C THR A 145 -8.08 -7.25 11.58
N PRO A 146 -8.47 -7.19 12.86
CA PRO A 146 -7.63 -7.68 13.96
C PRO A 146 -7.17 -9.13 13.78
N GLU A 147 -8.04 -10.00 13.27
CA GLU A 147 -7.75 -11.41 13.02
C GLU A 147 -6.70 -11.59 11.92
N LEU A 148 -6.79 -10.80 10.85
CA LEU A 148 -5.76 -10.76 9.81
C LEU A 148 -4.42 -10.33 10.42
N GLY A 149 -4.41 -9.23 11.19
CA GLY A 149 -3.20 -8.72 11.84
C GLY A 149 -2.56 -9.76 12.77
N LEU A 150 -3.36 -10.42 13.61
CA LEU A 150 -2.94 -11.50 14.49
C LEU A 150 -2.23 -12.63 13.70
N ARG A 151 -2.89 -13.13 12.65
CA ARG A 151 -2.38 -14.25 11.83
C ARG A 151 -1.15 -13.87 11.00
N ALA A 152 -1.11 -12.66 10.44
CA ALA A 152 0.04 -12.17 9.69
C ALA A 152 1.27 -12.03 10.60
N ALA A 153 1.06 -11.53 11.81
CA ALA A 153 2.11 -11.43 12.82
C ALA A 153 2.58 -12.81 13.34
N GLN A 154 1.67 -13.78 13.51
CA GLN A 154 2.02 -15.16 13.82
C GLN A 154 2.85 -15.82 12.71
N ALA A 155 2.46 -15.62 11.45
CA ALA A 155 3.19 -16.13 10.29
C ALA A 155 4.62 -15.55 10.26
N PHE A 156 4.76 -14.23 10.38
CA PHE A 156 6.05 -13.57 10.41
C PHE A 156 6.90 -14.02 11.61
N GLY A 157 6.35 -14.03 12.82
CA GLY A 157 7.04 -14.48 14.03
C GLY A 157 7.50 -15.94 13.96
N SER A 158 6.75 -16.80 13.28
CA SER A 158 7.09 -18.22 13.09
C SER A 158 8.31 -18.43 12.18
N LEU A 159 8.61 -17.49 11.29
CA LEU A 159 9.83 -17.52 10.46
C LEU A 159 11.08 -17.14 11.25
N LEU A 160 10.93 -16.34 12.30
CA LEU A 160 12.03 -15.87 13.11
C LEU A 160 12.44 -16.93 14.14
N PRO A 161 13.73 -16.97 14.55
CA PRO A 161 14.14 -17.78 15.68
C PRO A 161 13.31 -17.45 16.93
N LYS A 162 13.02 -18.47 17.73
CA LYS A 162 12.31 -18.28 19.00
C LYS A 162 13.12 -17.36 19.93
N GLY A 163 12.44 -16.50 20.70
CA GLY A 163 13.08 -15.49 21.54
C GLY A 163 13.66 -14.30 20.77
N SER A 164 13.40 -14.19 19.47
CA SER A 164 13.79 -13.00 18.69
C SER A 164 13.02 -11.76 19.16
N HIS A 165 13.67 -10.59 19.10
CA HIS A 165 12.98 -9.33 19.28
C HIS A 165 12.44 -8.80 17.93
N VAL A 166 11.22 -8.29 17.94
CA VAL A 166 10.59 -7.63 16.80
C VAL A 166 10.15 -6.23 17.22
N ILE A 167 10.59 -5.20 16.50
CA ILE A 167 10.12 -3.82 16.73
C ILE A 167 8.72 -3.67 16.16
N VAL A 168 7.79 -3.10 16.93
CA VAL A 168 6.43 -2.82 16.45
C VAL A 168 6.08 -1.37 16.71
N SER A 169 5.62 -0.67 15.69
CA SER A 169 5.15 0.72 15.80
C SER A 169 3.89 0.95 14.98
N ARG A 170 3.26 2.11 15.18
CA ARG A 170 2.13 2.55 14.37
C ARG A 170 2.07 4.08 14.25
N ASP A 171 1.31 4.56 13.28
CA ASP A 171 0.93 5.97 13.12
C ASP A 171 -0.08 6.43 14.21
N THR A 172 -0.66 7.62 14.13
CA THR A 172 -1.59 8.13 15.16
C THR A 172 -2.97 7.46 15.16
N SER A 173 -3.34 6.74 14.09
CA SER A 173 -4.70 6.26 13.82
C SER A 173 -5.24 5.27 14.85
N ARG A 174 -6.56 5.34 15.07
CA ARG A 174 -7.29 4.41 15.95
C ARG A 174 -7.32 3.00 15.36
N ALA A 175 -7.45 2.88 14.04
CA ALA A 175 -7.48 1.59 13.35
C ALA A 175 -6.12 0.90 13.45
N SER A 176 -5.02 1.62 13.20
CA SER A 176 -3.67 1.11 13.38
C SER A 176 -3.40 0.65 14.82
N ARG A 177 -3.93 1.38 15.82
CA ARG A 177 -3.82 0.97 17.23
C ARG A 177 -4.48 -0.38 17.50
N MET A 178 -5.66 -0.63 16.92
CA MET A 178 -6.39 -1.89 17.05
C MET A 178 -5.60 -3.03 16.41
N VAL A 179 -5.24 -2.89 15.13
CA VAL A 179 -4.51 -3.91 14.37
C VAL A 179 -3.17 -4.22 15.01
N LYS A 180 -2.39 -3.19 15.38
CA LYS A 180 -1.09 -3.35 16.04
C LYS A 180 -1.18 -4.17 17.32
N ARG A 181 -2.22 -3.95 18.16
CA ARG A 181 -2.40 -4.75 19.39
C ARG A 181 -2.61 -6.23 19.09
N ALA A 182 -3.38 -6.56 18.05
CA ALA A 182 -3.55 -7.94 17.60
C ALA A 182 -2.22 -8.53 17.09
N MET A 183 -1.43 -7.75 16.35
CA MET A 183 -0.11 -8.18 15.88
C MET A 183 0.86 -8.48 17.04
N VAL A 184 0.87 -7.64 18.07
CA VAL A 184 1.69 -7.86 19.28
C VAL A 184 1.32 -9.20 19.95
N ALA A 185 0.02 -9.48 20.11
CA ALA A 185 -0.43 -10.76 20.64
C ALA A 185 0.01 -11.94 19.76
N GLY A 186 -0.05 -11.76 18.43
CA GLY A 186 0.37 -12.76 17.46
C GLY A 186 1.86 -13.12 17.58
N LEU A 187 2.72 -12.11 17.63
CA LEU A 187 4.17 -12.29 17.83
C LEU A 187 4.49 -12.99 19.15
N ASN A 188 3.88 -12.57 20.26
CA ASN A 188 4.10 -13.19 21.57
C ASN A 188 3.64 -14.65 21.58
N SER A 189 2.52 -14.96 20.93
CA SER A 189 2.02 -16.35 20.81
C SER A 189 2.92 -17.24 19.96
N ALA A 190 3.70 -16.65 19.05
CA ALA A 190 4.74 -17.32 18.29
C ALA A 190 6.10 -17.35 19.02
N GLY A 191 6.18 -16.85 20.27
CA GLY A 191 7.39 -16.88 21.08
C GLY A 191 8.45 -15.85 20.70
N CYS A 192 8.04 -14.72 20.10
CA CYS A 192 8.90 -13.57 19.83
C CYS A 192 8.64 -12.46 20.86
N HIS A 193 9.69 -11.81 21.37
CA HIS A 193 9.55 -10.64 22.21
C HIS A 193 9.23 -9.40 21.35
N VAL A 194 8.23 -8.63 21.76
CA VAL A 194 7.84 -7.40 21.08
C VAL A 194 8.51 -6.21 21.76
N ARG A 195 9.13 -5.35 20.96
CA ARG A 195 9.57 -4.01 21.39
C ARG A 195 8.62 -2.97 20.81
N ASP A 196 7.65 -2.55 21.63
CA ASP A 196 6.54 -1.69 21.22
C ASP A 196 6.91 -0.21 21.35
N LEU A 197 7.08 0.46 20.22
CA LEU A 197 7.35 1.90 20.13
C LEU A 197 6.11 2.77 20.30
N ARG A 198 4.92 2.16 20.40
CA ARG A 198 3.63 2.85 20.48
C ARG A 198 3.38 3.73 19.25
N VAL A 199 3.43 5.06 19.39
CA VAL A 199 3.31 6.03 18.28
C VAL A 199 4.73 6.29 17.78
N ALA A 200 5.04 5.97 16.53
CA ALA A 200 6.32 6.34 15.92
C ALA A 200 6.24 6.24 14.39
N SER A 201 7.07 6.98 13.66
CA SER A 201 7.22 6.81 12.21
C SER A 201 7.82 5.45 11.86
N SER A 202 7.66 5.05 10.59
CA SER A 202 8.40 3.92 10.03
C SER A 202 9.91 4.15 10.15
N ALA A 203 10.40 5.38 9.97
CA ALA A 203 11.82 5.70 10.08
C ALA A 203 12.39 5.39 11.47
N ILE A 204 11.69 5.77 12.56
CA ILE A 204 12.11 5.42 13.94
C ILE A 204 12.09 3.90 14.14
N ASN A 205 11.10 3.20 13.57
CA ASN A 205 11.02 1.73 13.65
C ASN A 205 12.21 1.07 12.94
N ARG A 206 12.49 1.46 11.69
CA ARG A 206 13.61 0.95 10.90
C ARG A 206 14.95 1.28 11.56
N PHE A 207 15.12 2.50 12.08
CA PHE A 207 16.30 2.91 12.85
C PHE A 207 16.49 2.02 14.09
N THR A 208 15.42 1.79 14.86
CA THR A 208 15.47 0.97 16.08
C THR A 208 15.66 -0.53 15.77
N THR A 209 15.23 -0.99 14.60
CA THR A 209 15.40 -2.38 14.15
C THR A 209 16.87 -2.75 13.96
N ARG A 210 17.76 -1.77 13.75
CA ARG A 210 19.22 -1.98 13.67
C ARG A 210 19.88 -2.38 15.01
N ASP A 211 19.17 -2.33 16.13
CA ASP A 211 19.66 -2.90 17.38
C ASP A 211 19.96 -4.40 17.19
N THR A 212 21.17 -4.82 17.56
CA THR A 212 21.71 -6.17 17.43
C THR A 212 20.81 -7.33 17.87
N ARG A 213 19.83 -7.09 18.75
CA ARG A 213 18.91 -8.13 19.25
C ARG A 213 17.63 -8.27 18.42
N CYS A 214 17.36 -7.32 17.54
CA CYS A 214 16.16 -7.28 16.71
C CYS A 214 16.37 -8.08 15.42
N MET A 215 15.38 -8.90 15.06
CA MET A 215 15.42 -9.71 13.83
C MET A 215 14.44 -9.22 12.76
N GLY A 216 13.71 -8.15 13.04
CA GLY A 216 12.79 -7.51 12.10
C GLY A 216 11.90 -6.47 12.77
N GLY A 217 11.03 -5.86 11.98
CA GLY A 217 10.09 -4.84 12.42
C GLY A 217 8.73 -4.94 11.75
N ILE A 218 7.72 -4.35 12.36
CA ILE A 218 6.38 -4.20 11.81
C ILE A 218 5.91 -2.76 12.05
N HIS A 219 5.42 -2.10 11.02
CA HIS A 219 4.81 -0.79 11.12
C HIS A 219 3.38 -0.83 10.56
N VAL A 220 2.42 -0.32 11.33
CA VAL A 220 1.02 -0.21 10.89
C VAL A 220 0.68 1.26 10.75
N ALA A 221 0.29 1.69 9.56
CA ALA A 221 -0.07 3.06 9.30
C ALA A 221 -1.26 3.14 8.34
N GLN A 222 -1.98 4.24 8.40
CA GLN A 222 -2.97 4.58 7.39
C GLN A 222 -2.28 4.89 6.07
N SER A 223 -2.90 4.48 4.97
CA SER A 223 -2.34 4.70 3.66
C SER A 223 -2.32 6.20 3.33
N PRO A 224 -1.23 6.74 2.76
CA PRO A 224 -1.18 8.16 2.37
C PRO A 224 -2.16 8.54 1.26
N SER A 225 -2.64 7.56 0.49
CA SER A 225 -3.53 7.77 -0.66
C SER A 225 -5.02 7.64 -0.33
N ASP A 226 -5.38 6.86 0.69
CA ASP A 226 -6.76 6.63 1.08
C ASP A 226 -6.89 6.51 2.60
N PRO A 227 -7.64 7.40 3.28
CA PRO A 227 -7.80 7.37 4.72
C PRO A 227 -8.59 6.16 5.25
N GLN A 228 -9.28 5.42 4.38
CA GLN A 228 -10.00 4.19 4.75
C GLN A 228 -9.12 2.94 4.69
N VAL A 229 -7.90 3.07 4.14
CA VAL A 229 -6.97 1.97 3.94
C VAL A 229 -5.87 2.00 5.00
N LEU A 230 -5.48 0.81 5.50
CA LEU A 230 -4.28 0.64 6.31
C LEU A 230 -3.23 -0.15 5.54
N ASP A 231 -1.98 0.24 5.72
CA ASP A 231 -0.78 -0.48 5.28
C ASP A 231 -0.09 -1.11 6.49
N ILE A 232 0.21 -2.41 6.38
CA ILE A 232 1.04 -3.17 7.32
C ILE A 232 2.36 -3.49 6.61
N GLN A 233 3.42 -2.83 7.07
CA GLN A 233 4.76 -2.98 6.53
C GLN A 233 5.59 -3.90 7.42
N PHE A 234 6.35 -4.80 6.80
CA PHE A 234 7.23 -5.75 7.48
C PHE A 234 8.68 -5.48 7.10
N TYR A 235 9.56 -5.46 8.09
CA TYR A 235 10.97 -5.14 7.90
C TYR A 235 11.87 -6.32 8.28
N ASP A 236 12.95 -6.50 7.53
CA ASP A 236 14.02 -7.42 7.86
C ASP A 236 14.92 -6.86 8.99
N LYS A 237 15.91 -7.66 9.43
CA LYS A 237 16.86 -7.27 10.49
C LYS A 237 17.69 -6.01 10.18
N SER A 238 17.76 -5.60 8.92
CA SER A 238 18.49 -4.40 8.49
C SER A 238 17.57 -3.17 8.46
N GLY A 239 16.27 -3.34 8.69
CA GLY A 239 15.26 -2.29 8.62
C GLY A 239 14.74 -2.01 7.21
N LEU A 240 15.05 -2.86 6.22
CA LEU A 240 14.47 -2.77 4.87
C LEU A 240 13.13 -3.50 4.82
N ASP A 241 12.23 -3.13 3.91
CA ASP A 241 11.02 -3.95 3.65
C ASP A 241 11.44 -5.37 3.31
N ILE A 242 10.79 -6.40 3.87
CA ILE A 242 11.17 -7.79 3.62
C ILE A 242 11.22 -8.12 2.12
N ALA A 243 12.11 -9.01 1.71
CA ALA A 243 12.26 -9.33 0.30
C ALA A 243 11.05 -10.13 -0.24
N PRO A 244 10.75 -10.12 -1.55
CA PRO A 244 9.64 -10.88 -2.12
C PRO A 244 9.66 -12.39 -1.83
N TRP A 245 10.85 -12.97 -1.62
CA TRP A 245 10.98 -14.38 -1.21
C TRP A 245 10.66 -14.60 0.27
N GLU A 246 10.81 -13.59 1.13
CA GLU A 246 10.37 -13.59 2.53
C GLU A 246 8.87 -13.38 2.63
N GLU A 247 8.30 -12.45 1.84
CA GLU A 247 6.85 -12.26 1.71
C GLU A 247 6.15 -13.59 1.39
N LYS A 248 6.63 -14.31 0.37
CA LYS A 248 6.12 -15.65 0.02
C LYS A 248 6.22 -16.68 1.13
N LYS A 249 7.23 -16.58 2.01
CA LYS A 249 7.36 -17.46 3.19
C LYS A 249 6.29 -17.10 4.22
N VAL A 250 6.05 -15.81 4.47
CA VAL A 250 4.99 -15.34 5.38
C VAL A 250 3.62 -15.77 4.84
N GLU A 251 3.36 -15.53 3.56
CA GLU A 251 2.11 -15.94 2.88
C GLU A 251 1.84 -17.43 3.03
N ARG A 252 2.85 -18.26 2.78
CA ARG A 252 2.71 -19.72 2.89
C ARG A 252 2.24 -20.12 4.28
N LEU A 253 2.86 -19.60 5.34
CA LEU A 253 2.45 -19.90 6.72
C LEU A 253 1.07 -19.34 7.03
N TYR A 254 0.78 -18.12 6.56
CA TYR A 254 -0.51 -17.45 6.73
C TYR A 254 -1.67 -18.26 6.15
N PHE A 255 -1.56 -18.68 4.89
CA PHE A 255 -2.62 -19.40 4.17
C PHE A 255 -2.78 -20.84 4.66
N ARG A 256 -1.69 -21.50 5.07
CA ARG A 256 -1.77 -22.86 5.65
C ARG A 256 -2.22 -22.88 7.10
N GLY A 257 -2.14 -21.76 7.81
CA GLY A 257 -2.40 -21.71 9.25
C GLY A 257 -1.34 -22.45 10.09
N GLU A 258 -0.16 -22.71 9.52
CA GLU A 258 0.94 -23.44 10.15
C GLU A 258 1.78 -22.49 11.03
N PHE A 259 1.17 -21.97 12.09
CA PHE A 259 1.85 -21.06 13.02
C PHE A 259 2.59 -21.82 14.12
N ARG A 260 3.79 -21.36 14.47
CA ARG A 260 4.45 -21.78 15.70
C ARG A 260 3.58 -21.36 16.89
N ARG A 261 3.33 -22.30 17.79
CA ARG A 261 2.66 -22.06 19.07
C ARG A 261 3.68 -22.19 20.18
N ALA A 262 3.94 -21.09 20.88
CA ALA A 262 4.82 -21.09 22.05
C ALA A 262 4.16 -21.85 23.21
N PHE A 263 4.95 -22.64 23.94
CA PHE A 263 4.54 -23.17 25.24
C PHE A 263 4.51 -22.06 26.31
N LEU A 264 3.97 -22.35 27.50
CA LEU A 264 3.73 -21.35 28.55
C LEU A 264 4.99 -20.54 28.92
N ASP A 265 6.13 -21.22 29.04
CA ASP A 265 7.44 -20.66 29.38
C ASP A 265 8.15 -19.99 28.20
N GLU A 266 7.53 -20.04 27.03
CA GLU A 266 8.08 -19.58 25.76
C GLU A 266 7.37 -18.37 25.18
N VAL A 267 6.27 -17.95 25.81
CA VAL A 267 5.48 -16.81 25.38
C VAL A 267 6.36 -15.55 25.38
N GLY A 268 6.30 -14.80 24.28
CA GLY A 268 7.03 -13.56 24.14
C GLY A 268 6.60 -12.47 25.13
N ASP A 269 7.54 -11.58 25.44
CA ASP A 269 7.33 -10.45 26.35
C ASP A 269 7.10 -9.14 25.57
N ILE A 270 6.44 -8.16 26.20
CA ILE A 270 6.21 -6.82 25.64
C ILE A 270 7.11 -5.82 26.36
N ILE A 271 8.09 -5.30 25.63
CA ILE A 271 9.07 -4.34 26.11
C ILE A 271 8.76 -2.98 25.49
N TYR A 272 8.81 -1.90 26.28
CA TYR A 272 8.62 -0.54 25.82
C TYR A 272 9.96 0.21 25.83
N PRO A 273 10.66 0.38 24.69
CA PRO A 273 11.94 1.09 24.66
C PRO A 273 11.76 2.57 25.02
N PRO A 274 12.23 3.06 26.17
CA PRO A 274 11.88 4.41 26.65
C PRO A 274 12.61 5.51 25.87
N ARG A 275 13.80 5.22 25.33
CA ARG A 275 14.72 6.20 24.71
C ARG A 275 14.83 6.08 23.19
N ALA A 276 13.92 5.34 22.53
CA ALA A 276 14.00 5.13 21.08
C ALA A 276 13.98 6.45 20.29
N ILE A 277 13.11 7.39 20.67
CA ILE A 277 13.01 8.72 20.06
C ILE A 277 14.31 9.50 20.31
N GLU A 278 14.84 9.49 21.53
CA GLU A 278 16.10 10.19 21.84
C GLU A 278 17.29 9.67 21.02
N TYR A 279 17.42 8.35 20.88
CA TYR A 279 18.49 7.75 20.07
C TYR A 279 18.36 8.09 18.60
N TYR A 280 17.13 8.11 18.07
CA TYR A 280 16.86 8.53 16.71
C TYR A 280 17.18 10.03 16.50
N SER A 281 16.72 10.91 17.38
CA SER A 281 17.04 12.35 17.35
C SER A 281 18.54 12.61 17.44
N ALA A 282 19.26 11.88 18.29
CA ALA A 282 20.72 11.96 18.39
C ALA A 282 21.42 11.47 17.11
N GLY A 283 20.92 10.40 16.49
CA GLY A 283 21.44 9.90 15.22
C GLY A 283 21.24 10.89 14.07
N LEU A 284 20.07 11.54 14.00
CA LEU A 284 19.79 12.61 13.04
C LEU A 284 20.79 13.77 13.21
N GLN A 285 20.97 14.23 14.45
CA GLN A 285 21.90 15.31 14.78
C GLN A 285 23.31 14.96 14.33
N TYR A 286 23.80 13.78 14.72
CA TYR A 286 25.13 13.31 14.36
C TYR A 286 25.33 13.26 12.84
N ALA A 287 24.35 12.73 12.10
CA ALA A 287 24.45 12.59 10.65
C ALA A 287 24.52 13.95 9.91
N ILE A 288 23.84 14.97 10.44
CA ILE A 288 23.89 16.33 9.88
C ILE A 288 25.20 17.03 10.26
N GLU A 289 25.62 16.95 11.52
CA GLU A 289 26.87 17.55 12.01
C GLU A 289 28.11 17.01 11.28
N GLN A 290 28.16 15.71 11.00
CA GLN A 290 29.26 15.08 10.26
C GLN A 290 29.42 15.64 8.84
N ARG A 291 28.38 16.25 8.28
CA ARG A 291 28.41 16.89 6.96
C ARG A 291 28.66 18.39 6.99
N GLY A 292 28.86 18.96 8.19
CA GLY A 292 29.04 20.38 8.42
C GLY A 292 27.73 21.15 8.43
N LEU A 293 27.58 22.00 9.44
CA LEU A 293 26.50 22.98 9.56
C LEU A 293 27.01 24.36 9.15
N SER A 294 26.17 25.11 8.45
CA SER A 294 26.41 26.53 8.14
C SER A 294 25.98 27.38 9.35
N ASP A 295 26.66 28.49 9.62
CA ASP A 295 26.23 29.46 10.65
C ASP A 295 24.99 30.27 10.20
N LYS A 296 24.61 30.17 8.92
CA LYS A 296 23.41 30.81 8.38
C LYS A 296 22.17 30.10 8.90
N TRP A 297 21.31 30.87 9.58
CA TRP A 297 19.99 30.41 9.97
C TRP A 297 19.03 30.48 8.78
N LEU A 298 18.22 29.44 8.60
CA LEU A 298 17.13 29.44 7.64
C LEU A 298 15.79 29.48 8.36
N LYS A 299 14.90 30.34 7.88
CA LYS A 299 13.52 30.37 8.33
C LYS A 299 12.69 29.38 7.52
N VAL A 300 12.07 28.44 8.21
CA VAL A 300 11.32 27.34 7.58
C VAL A 300 9.90 27.35 8.08
N VAL A 301 8.93 27.31 7.16
CA VAL A 301 7.53 27.04 7.51
C VAL A 301 7.23 25.58 7.18
N ALA A 302 6.86 24.81 8.19
CA ALA A 302 6.59 23.38 8.01
C ALA A 302 5.18 22.99 8.49
N ASP A 303 4.41 22.37 7.59
CA ASP A 303 3.16 21.70 7.94
C ASP A 303 3.44 20.25 8.34
N MET A 304 3.22 19.94 9.62
CA MET A 304 3.43 18.61 10.20
C MET A 304 2.25 17.66 9.96
N SER A 305 1.18 18.12 9.28
CA SER A 305 0.02 17.32 8.88
C SER A 305 -0.65 16.53 10.02
N PHE A 306 -0.59 17.06 11.24
CA PHE A 306 -1.00 16.34 12.47
C PHE A 306 -0.34 14.96 12.65
N GLY A 307 0.83 14.77 12.04
CA GLY A 307 1.54 13.49 11.95
C GLY A 307 2.53 13.25 13.08
N VAL A 308 3.27 12.16 12.93
CA VAL A 308 4.25 11.69 13.94
C VAL A 308 5.56 12.49 13.95
N THR A 309 5.85 13.25 12.88
CA THR A 309 7.05 14.09 12.77
C THR A 309 7.06 15.22 13.80
N SER A 310 5.88 15.70 14.22
CA SER A 310 5.70 16.71 15.27
C SER A 310 6.35 16.33 16.62
N ILE A 311 6.60 15.04 16.86
CA ILE A 311 7.25 14.55 18.07
C ILE A 311 8.77 14.78 18.03
N VAL A 312 9.38 14.72 16.83
CA VAL A 312 10.84 14.74 16.65
C VAL A 312 11.33 16.12 16.24
N VAL A 313 10.68 16.74 15.25
CA VAL A 313 11.20 17.96 14.60
C VAL A 313 11.55 19.06 15.62
N PRO A 314 10.70 19.40 16.60
CA PRO A 314 11.03 20.43 17.61
C PRO A 314 12.28 20.12 18.46
N GLN A 315 12.71 18.86 18.54
CA GLN A 315 13.88 18.45 19.35
C GLN A 315 15.22 18.66 18.64
N VAL A 316 15.20 18.85 17.31
CA VAL A 316 16.41 18.83 16.47
C VAL A 316 16.61 20.12 15.68
N VAL A 317 15.55 20.85 15.32
CA VAL A 317 15.63 21.98 14.37
C VAL A 317 16.49 23.16 14.83
N GLU A 318 16.45 23.51 16.11
CA GLU A 318 17.27 24.62 16.63
C GLU A 318 18.77 24.32 16.44
N LYS A 319 19.18 23.07 16.65
CA LYS A 319 20.56 22.62 16.47
C LYS A 319 20.98 22.52 15.00
N TRP A 320 20.03 22.64 14.07
CA TRP A 320 20.29 22.72 12.63
C TRP A 320 20.29 24.17 12.12
N HIS A 321 20.24 25.14 13.03
CA HIS A 321 20.10 26.57 12.71
C HIS A 321 18.84 26.84 11.88
N VAL A 322 17.73 26.20 12.25
CA VAL A 322 16.43 26.40 11.61
C VAL A 322 15.51 27.18 12.55
N ASP A 323 15.05 28.34 12.09
CA ASP A 323 13.95 29.10 12.69
C ASP A 323 12.62 28.54 12.17
N LEU A 324 11.98 27.68 12.95
CA LEU A 324 10.83 26.89 12.53
C LEU A 324 9.50 27.57 12.90
N VAL A 325 8.70 27.89 11.88
CA VAL A 325 7.27 28.17 12.01
C VAL A 325 6.50 26.88 11.73
N SER A 326 5.86 26.32 12.75
CA SER A 326 5.15 25.04 12.60
C SER A 326 3.64 25.23 12.39
N LEU A 327 3.09 24.56 11.37
CA LEU A 327 1.66 24.38 11.15
C LEU A 327 1.26 22.95 11.52
N ASN A 328 0.03 22.79 12.04
CA ASN A 328 -0.52 21.52 12.50
C ASN A 328 0.45 20.68 13.39
N PRO A 329 1.10 21.28 14.41
CA PRO A 329 2.34 20.75 15.01
C PRO A 329 2.12 19.71 16.11
N PHE A 330 1.03 18.94 16.05
CA PHE A 330 0.73 17.93 17.07
C PHE A 330 0.03 16.74 16.45
N SER A 331 0.28 15.55 17.00
CA SER A 331 -0.37 14.32 16.58
C SER A 331 -1.86 14.29 16.95
N ASP A 332 -2.74 14.17 15.96
CA ASP A 332 -4.19 14.06 16.17
C ASP A 332 -4.82 13.05 15.22
N ALA A 333 -5.26 11.92 15.79
CA ALA A 333 -5.83 10.80 15.04
C ALA A 333 -7.11 11.14 14.25
N GLU A 334 -7.86 12.18 14.64
CA GLU A 334 -9.07 12.59 13.91
C GLU A 334 -8.74 13.59 12.78
N ARG A 335 -7.69 14.41 12.96
CA ARG A 335 -7.33 15.49 12.02
C ARG A 335 -6.27 15.12 11.01
N THR A 336 -5.49 14.06 11.25
CA THR A 336 -4.63 13.46 10.22
C THR A 336 -5.42 13.12 8.94
N MET A 337 -6.75 12.99 9.03
CA MET A 337 -7.66 12.49 7.99
C MET A 337 -8.11 13.50 6.90
N VAL A 338 -7.86 14.81 6.99
CA VAL A 338 -8.58 15.81 6.14
C VAL A 338 -7.82 16.26 4.88
N ALA A 339 -6.97 15.43 4.28
CA ALA A 339 -6.49 15.77 2.93
C ALA A 339 -6.17 14.51 2.11
N LEU A 340 -7.07 14.17 1.19
CA LEU A 340 -6.67 13.40 0.03
C LEU A 340 -5.62 14.22 -0.76
N PRO A 341 -4.57 13.59 -1.29
CA PRO A 341 -3.67 14.26 -2.23
C PRO A 341 -4.47 14.76 -3.44
N GLY A 342 -4.51 16.08 -3.67
CA GLY A 342 -5.20 16.68 -4.82
C GLY A 342 -6.16 17.83 -4.48
N GLU A 343 -6.52 18.04 -3.22
CA GLU A 343 -7.24 19.25 -2.82
C GLU A 343 -6.24 20.42 -2.70
N HIS A 344 -6.21 21.23 -3.76
CA HIS A 344 -5.53 22.54 -3.82
C HIS A 344 -5.77 23.40 -2.56
N ASP A 345 -6.87 23.19 -1.84
CA ASP A 345 -7.24 23.91 -0.61
C ASP A 345 -6.32 23.64 0.60
N SER A 346 -5.57 22.53 0.62
CA SER A 346 -4.76 22.15 1.79
C SER A 346 -3.37 22.79 1.86
N ILE A 347 -2.86 23.35 0.76
CA ILE A 347 -1.51 23.96 0.71
C ILE A 347 -1.56 25.50 0.85
N GLU A 348 -2.70 26.13 0.57
CA GLU A 348 -2.84 27.59 0.63
C GLU A 348 -2.56 28.22 2.02
N PRO A 349 -2.94 27.60 3.16
CA PRO A 349 -2.50 28.10 4.47
C PRO A 349 -0.98 28.11 4.63
N LEU A 350 -0.30 27.09 4.09
CA LEU A 350 1.15 26.97 4.12
C LEU A 350 1.83 28.03 3.24
N LYS A 351 1.34 28.26 2.02
CA LYS A 351 1.84 29.35 1.14
C LYS A 351 1.69 30.72 1.79
N ARG A 352 0.51 31.02 2.36
CA ARG A 352 0.28 32.29 3.06
C ARG A 352 1.21 32.46 4.25
N ALA A 353 1.51 31.40 4.98
CA ALA A 353 2.47 31.45 6.07
C ALA A 353 3.90 31.70 5.56
N ILE A 354 4.32 31.06 4.46
CA ILE A 354 5.63 31.31 3.82
C ILE A 354 5.77 32.79 3.44
N GLU A 355 4.75 33.37 2.80
CA GLU A 355 4.71 34.78 2.44
C GLU A 355 4.71 35.68 3.68
N MET A 356 3.81 35.44 4.64
CA MET A 356 3.66 36.28 5.84
C MET A 356 4.93 36.31 6.70
N PHE A 357 5.61 35.17 6.84
CA PHE A 357 6.83 35.06 7.64
C PHE A 357 8.11 35.31 6.84
N GLN A 358 8.01 35.50 5.51
CA GLN A 358 9.13 35.64 4.59
C GLN A 358 10.13 34.48 4.79
N ALA A 359 9.63 33.26 4.65
CA ALA A 359 10.40 32.04 4.90
C ALA A 359 11.28 31.66 3.71
N ASP A 360 12.46 31.10 4.00
CA ASP A 360 13.43 30.64 3.01
C ASP A 360 13.05 29.28 2.41
N LEU A 361 12.19 28.52 3.09
CA LEU A 361 11.72 27.21 2.65
C LEU A 361 10.36 26.88 3.27
N GLY A 362 9.46 26.35 2.45
CA GLY A 362 8.24 25.68 2.88
C GLY A 362 8.34 24.17 2.78
N LEU A 363 7.79 23.46 3.76
CA LEU A 363 7.77 22.00 3.82
C LEU A 363 6.38 21.51 4.22
N ARG A 364 5.92 20.43 3.61
CA ARG A 364 4.81 19.64 4.13
C ARG A 364 5.23 18.19 4.30
N PHE A 365 5.08 17.69 5.52
CA PHE A 365 5.31 16.29 5.83
C PHE A 365 4.11 15.44 5.44
N ASP A 366 4.36 14.23 4.94
CA ASP A 366 3.31 13.22 4.96
C ASP A 366 3.04 12.80 6.43
N PRO A 367 1.82 12.36 6.76
CA PRO A 367 1.49 11.94 8.11
C PRO A 367 2.39 10.85 8.71
N GLY A 368 2.94 9.96 7.86
CA GLY A 368 3.82 8.86 8.24
C GLY A 368 5.27 9.26 8.50
N GLY A 369 5.70 10.43 8.01
CA GLY A 369 7.05 10.96 8.17
C GLY A 369 8.10 10.30 7.26
N GLU A 370 7.69 9.76 6.11
CA GLU A 370 8.58 9.18 5.09
C GLU A 370 8.88 10.14 3.93
N ARG A 371 8.00 11.11 3.68
CA ARG A 371 8.00 11.97 2.48
C ARG A 371 7.84 13.44 2.85
N VAL A 372 8.41 14.30 2.01
CA VAL A 372 8.24 15.75 2.08
C VAL A 372 7.80 16.32 0.74
N VAL A 373 6.94 17.34 0.79
CA VAL A 373 6.68 18.24 -0.33
C VAL A 373 7.42 19.55 -0.07
N LEU A 374 8.18 20.01 -1.07
CA LEU A 374 8.94 21.25 -1.00
C LEU A 374 8.14 22.41 -1.61
N ILE A 375 8.22 23.57 -0.97
CA ILE A 375 7.63 24.81 -1.47
C ILE A 375 8.71 25.89 -1.42
N ALA A 376 8.98 26.52 -2.55
CA ALA A 376 9.97 27.60 -2.64
C ALA A 376 9.45 28.90 -2.00
N PRO A 377 10.33 29.86 -1.64
CA PRO A 377 9.94 31.17 -1.11
C PRO A 377 8.88 31.91 -1.95
N SER A 378 8.91 31.74 -3.27
CA SER A 378 7.90 32.29 -4.19
C SER A 378 6.49 31.71 -4.02
N GLY A 379 6.33 30.66 -3.20
CA GLY A 379 5.10 29.89 -3.09
C GLY A 379 4.96 28.77 -4.15
N ARG A 380 5.98 28.58 -5.00
CA ARG A 380 6.03 27.49 -6.00
C ARG A 380 6.11 26.13 -5.29
N VAL A 381 5.07 25.32 -5.43
CA VAL A 381 5.06 23.92 -4.98
C VAL A 381 5.84 23.09 -6.00
N LEU A 382 6.87 22.37 -5.55
CA LEU A 382 7.66 21.54 -6.45
C LEU A 382 6.99 20.18 -6.64
N ASP A 383 6.84 19.78 -7.91
CA ASP A 383 6.47 18.40 -8.24
C ASP A 383 7.62 17.43 -7.88
N GLY A 384 7.32 16.14 -7.93
CA GLY A 384 8.23 15.09 -7.48
C GLY A 384 9.56 15.02 -8.22
N ASP A 385 9.57 15.22 -9.54
CA ASP A 385 10.80 15.20 -10.34
C ASP A 385 11.60 16.50 -10.11
N THR A 386 10.95 17.66 -10.10
CA THR A 386 11.62 18.94 -9.80
C THR A 386 12.24 18.96 -8.42
N ALA A 387 11.53 18.46 -7.40
CA ALA A 387 12.07 18.34 -6.05
C ALA A 387 13.28 17.38 -6.00
N LEU A 388 13.19 16.24 -6.68
CA LEU A 388 14.31 15.29 -6.80
C LEU A 388 15.53 15.95 -7.48
N HIS A 389 15.34 16.68 -8.57
CA HIS A 389 16.41 17.40 -9.26
C HIS A 389 17.09 18.43 -8.37
N ALA A 390 16.32 19.21 -7.59
CA ALA A 390 16.86 20.17 -6.64
C ALA A 390 17.70 19.47 -5.55
N PHE A 391 17.22 18.35 -5.00
CA PHE A 391 18.01 17.54 -4.06
C PHE A 391 19.29 17.01 -4.69
N VAL A 392 19.25 16.53 -5.93
CA VAL A 392 20.41 16.00 -6.64
C VAL A 392 21.44 17.10 -6.90
N ASP A 393 21.06 18.28 -7.41
CA ASP A 393 21.98 19.41 -7.62
C ASP A 393 22.68 19.80 -6.31
N LEU A 394 21.89 20.04 -5.26
CA LEU A 394 22.39 20.43 -3.94
C LEU A 394 23.27 19.35 -3.29
N TRP A 395 22.90 18.09 -3.45
CA TRP A 395 23.70 16.97 -2.96
C TRP A 395 25.03 16.88 -3.68
N CYS A 396 25.02 16.93 -5.02
CA CYS A 396 26.21 16.77 -5.83
C CYS A 396 27.23 17.89 -5.60
N ARG A 397 26.76 19.12 -5.35
CA ARG A 397 27.58 20.28 -4.97
C ARG A 397 28.22 20.14 -3.59
N SER A 398 27.45 19.64 -2.62
CA SER A 398 27.89 19.60 -1.22
C SER A 398 28.71 18.35 -0.89
N TYR A 399 28.45 17.22 -1.54
CA TYR A 399 29.14 15.97 -1.28
C TYR A 399 30.52 15.93 -1.99
N ARG A 400 31.55 15.45 -1.29
CA ARG A 400 32.95 15.44 -1.79
C ARG A 400 33.44 14.06 -2.26
N GLY A 401 32.67 12.99 -2.04
CA GLY A 401 33.04 11.63 -2.47
C GLY A 401 32.70 11.34 -3.94
N THR A 402 33.10 10.18 -4.46
CA THR A 402 32.87 9.74 -5.85
C THR A 402 31.72 8.74 -6.00
N LEU A 403 31.10 8.32 -4.88
CA LEU A 403 30.01 7.34 -4.92
C LEU A 403 28.84 7.84 -5.80
N PRO A 404 28.21 6.93 -6.57
CA PRO A 404 27.01 7.22 -7.36
C PRO A 404 25.84 7.77 -6.53
N ILE A 405 24.80 8.22 -7.22
CA ILE A 405 23.47 8.45 -6.64
C ILE A 405 22.49 7.40 -7.18
N ALA A 406 21.36 7.19 -6.51
CA ALA A 406 20.32 6.26 -6.98
C ALA A 406 18.95 6.93 -7.11
N VAL A 407 18.28 6.74 -8.25
CA VAL A 407 16.93 7.25 -8.53
C VAL A 407 16.10 6.18 -9.22
N PRO A 408 14.77 6.09 -9.02
CA PRO A 408 13.98 5.01 -9.59
C PRO A 408 13.92 5.11 -11.13
N LEU A 409 13.66 3.98 -11.80
CA LEU A 409 13.57 3.89 -13.27
C LEU A 409 12.64 4.92 -13.92
N ASN A 410 11.59 5.35 -13.21
CA ASN A 410 10.62 6.32 -13.71
C ASN A 410 11.03 7.78 -13.49
N ALA A 411 12.16 8.08 -12.84
CA ALA A 411 12.66 9.45 -12.68
C ALA A 411 13.17 10.01 -14.02
N SER A 412 13.06 11.33 -14.21
CA SER A 412 13.57 12.02 -15.40
C SER A 412 15.06 11.74 -15.67
N GLU A 413 15.46 11.77 -16.95
CA GLU A 413 16.87 11.64 -17.38
C GLU A 413 17.68 12.92 -17.16
N VAL A 414 17.01 14.01 -16.76
CA VAL A 414 17.70 15.24 -16.34
C VAL A 414 18.61 14.99 -15.13
N VAL A 415 18.32 13.97 -14.31
CA VAL A 415 19.19 13.56 -13.20
C VAL A 415 20.61 13.26 -13.67
N GLU A 416 20.79 12.54 -14.77
CA GLU A 416 22.10 12.22 -15.36
C GLU A 416 22.83 13.48 -15.80
N ARG A 417 22.11 14.42 -16.41
CA ARG A 417 22.70 15.70 -16.83
C ARG A 417 23.16 16.52 -15.61
N ILE A 418 22.39 16.54 -14.53
CA ILE A 418 22.76 17.25 -13.30
C ILE A 418 23.97 16.56 -12.64
N ALA A 419 23.88 15.25 -12.39
CA ALA A 419 24.92 14.48 -11.73
C ALA A 419 26.23 14.45 -12.55
N GLY A 420 26.12 14.35 -13.87
CA GLY A 420 27.23 14.35 -14.81
C GLY A 420 28.08 15.63 -14.79
N GLN A 421 27.48 16.80 -14.49
CA GLN A 421 28.23 18.05 -14.29
C GLN A 421 29.23 17.96 -13.12
N PHE A 422 28.97 17.06 -12.17
CA PHE A 422 29.84 16.80 -11.02
C PHE A 422 30.61 15.48 -11.15
N GLY A 423 30.60 14.85 -12.33
CA GLY A 423 31.29 13.59 -12.60
C GLY A 423 30.73 12.40 -11.81
N ARG A 424 29.42 12.40 -11.53
CA ARG A 424 28.75 11.36 -10.75
C ARG A 424 27.89 10.46 -11.63
N GLU A 425 28.00 9.16 -11.38
CA GLU A 425 27.15 8.14 -11.99
C GLU A 425 25.77 8.08 -11.31
N VAL A 426 24.76 7.67 -12.08
CA VAL A 426 23.38 7.48 -11.62
C VAL A 426 23.01 6.00 -11.74
N LEU A 427 22.59 5.40 -10.63
CA LEU A 427 22.06 4.05 -10.57
C LEU A 427 20.53 4.09 -10.65
N ARG A 428 19.93 3.25 -11.50
CA ARG A 428 18.48 3.19 -11.70
C ARG A 428 17.87 1.87 -11.24
N PRO A 429 17.68 1.65 -9.92
CA PRO A 429 16.97 0.49 -9.44
C PRO A 429 15.48 0.58 -9.76
N GLY A 430 14.77 -0.54 -9.56
CA GLY A 430 13.30 -0.56 -9.59
C GLY A 430 12.64 0.43 -8.62
N ARG A 431 11.34 0.60 -8.76
CA ARG A 431 10.52 1.63 -8.08
C ARG A 431 10.22 1.33 -6.61
N SER A 432 10.38 0.08 -6.17
CA SER A 432 10.02 -0.32 -4.81
C SER A 432 10.88 0.41 -3.75
N ARG A 433 10.31 0.65 -2.56
CA ARG A 433 11.05 1.19 -1.40
C ARG A 433 12.33 0.39 -1.12
N ARG A 434 12.24 -0.95 -1.17
CA ARG A 434 13.37 -1.86 -0.97
C ARG A 434 14.47 -1.68 -2.01
N SER A 435 14.11 -1.44 -3.28
CA SER A 435 15.07 -1.34 -4.38
C SER A 435 16.07 -0.20 -4.17
N LEU A 436 15.59 1.00 -3.83
CA LEU A 436 16.44 2.14 -3.50
C LEU A 436 17.19 1.94 -2.17
N ALA A 437 16.49 1.48 -1.15
CA ALA A 437 17.05 1.22 0.18
C ALA A 437 18.19 0.18 0.16
N SER A 438 18.10 -0.83 -0.72
CA SER A 438 19.13 -1.86 -0.86
C SER A 438 20.45 -1.30 -1.39
N LEU A 439 20.42 -0.39 -2.36
CA LEU A 439 21.63 0.25 -2.86
C LEU A 439 22.28 1.15 -1.81
N ALA A 440 21.46 1.88 -1.04
CA ALA A 440 21.92 2.67 0.09
C ALA A 440 22.58 1.80 1.18
N LEU A 441 21.95 0.68 1.56
CA LEU A 441 22.48 -0.23 2.57
C LEU A 441 23.80 -0.89 2.15
N GLN A 442 23.94 -1.23 0.87
CA GLN A 442 25.16 -1.85 0.32
C GLN A 442 26.33 -0.86 0.16
N GLY A 443 26.10 0.44 0.40
CA GLY A 443 27.10 1.48 0.21
C GLY A 443 27.42 1.77 -1.26
N LEU A 444 26.52 1.40 -2.18
CA LEU A 444 26.69 1.62 -3.62
C LEU A 444 26.26 3.02 -4.06
N ALA A 445 25.42 3.69 -3.28
CA ALA A 445 24.98 5.06 -3.54
C ALA A 445 25.27 5.95 -2.33
N SER A 446 25.69 7.19 -2.58
CA SER A 446 25.86 8.24 -1.56
C SER A 446 24.54 8.89 -1.15
N PHE A 447 23.56 8.87 -2.04
CA PHE A 447 22.23 9.43 -1.88
C PHE A 447 21.27 8.63 -2.75
N ALA A 448 20.05 8.44 -2.26
CA ALA A 448 18.97 7.92 -3.08
C ALA A 448 17.70 8.76 -2.90
N GLY A 449 16.95 8.99 -3.98
CA GLY A 449 15.74 9.82 -3.94
C GLY A 449 14.65 9.29 -4.85
N SER A 450 13.40 9.46 -4.44
CA SER A 450 12.22 9.10 -5.23
C SER A 450 11.51 10.34 -5.80
N THR A 451 10.74 10.14 -6.86
CA THR A 451 9.80 11.14 -7.40
C THR A 451 8.53 11.29 -6.54
N THR A 452 8.50 10.67 -5.36
CA THR A 452 7.35 10.72 -4.44
C THR A 452 7.66 11.49 -3.15
N GLY A 453 8.80 12.22 -3.14
CA GLY A 453 9.22 13.05 -2.01
C GLY A 453 9.95 12.28 -0.89
N GLY A 454 10.35 11.03 -1.13
CA GLY A 454 11.11 10.24 -0.17
C GLY A 454 12.60 10.23 -0.50
N TYR A 455 13.44 10.65 0.45
CA TYR A 455 14.89 10.75 0.25
C TYR A 455 15.65 9.94 1.31
N ILE A 456 16.74 9.31 0.88
CA ILE A 456 17.53 8.34 1.64
C ILE A 456 18.95 8.87 1.76
N PHE A 457 19.43 8.96 3.00
CA PHE A 457 20.79 9.36 3.34
C PHE A 457 21.50 8.19 4.04
N PRO A 458 22.27 7.36 3.29
CA PRO A 458 22.83 6.09 3.73
C PRO A 458 23.63 6.15 5.04
N ASP A 459 24.34 7.26 5.30
CA ASP A 459 25.12 7.46 6.53
C ASP A 459 24.26 7.41 7.80
N PHE A 460 22.98 7.74 7.67
CA PHE A 460 22.02 7.72 8.77
C PHE A 460 21.13 6.48 8.72
N LEU A 461 20.33 6.37 7.66
CA LEU A 461 19.31 5.34 7.53
C LEU A 461 19.14 4.97 6.05
N ALA A 462 19.20 3.67 5.74
CA ALA A 462 18.91 3.13 4.42
C ALA A 462 17.40 3.00 4.18
N ALA A 463 16.65 4.07 4.43
CA ALA A 463 15.22 4.18 4.18
C ALA A 463 14.83 5.66 4.07
N SER A 464 13.68 5.94 3.44
CA SER A 464 13.19 7.32 3.31
C SER A 464 12.84 7.89 4.69
N ASP A 465 13.29 9.12 4.94
CA ASP A 465 13.08 9.80 6.21
C ASP A 465 12.83 11.29 5.98
N ALA A 466 11.61 11.74 6.28
CA ALA A 466 11.21 13.11 6.02
C ALA A 466 11.93 14.12 6.92
N VAL A 467 12.19 13.76 8.18
CA VAL A 467 12.86 14.64 9.15
C VAL A 467 14.32 14.83 8.76
N MET A 468 14.99 13.75 8.35
CA MET A 468 16.33 13.80 7.78
C MET A 468 16.36 14.60 6.46
N SER A 469 15.33 14.44 5.62
CA SER A 469 15.20 15.20 4.36
C SER A 469 15.11 16.69 4.62
N MET A 470 14.31 17.12 5.60
CA MET A 470 14.23 18.52 6.06
C MET A 470 15.59 19.02 6.54
N GLY A 471 16.29 18.27 7.39
CA GLY A 471 17.60 18.67 7.91
C GLY A 471 18.66 18.76 6.80
N MET A 472 18.66 17.84 5.85
CA MET A 472 19.61 17.84 4.73
C MET A 472 19.34 18.96 3.74
N ILE A 473 18.09 19.22 3.35
CA ILE A 473 17.79 20.30 2.40
C ILE A 473 18.11 21.68 3.00
N THR A 474 17.77 21.90 4.27
CA THR A 474 18.08 23.16 4.97
C THR A 474 19.59 23.35 5.10
N ARG A 475 20.33 22.33 5.54
CA ARG A 475 21.80 22.34 5.58
C ARG A 475 22.42 22.67 4.21
N MET A 476 21.93 22.04 3.14
CA MET A 476 22.46 22.23 1.79
C MET A 476 22.17 23.64 1.26
N LEU A 477 20.95 24.14 1.40
CA LEU A 477 20.59 25.51 1.00
C LEU A 477 21.38 26.56 1.80
N ALA A 478 21.55 26.35 3.10
CA ALA A 478 22.33 27.26 3.96
C ALA A 478 23.82 27.30 3.59
N SER A 479 24.36 26.19 3.07
CA SER A 479 25.76 26.09 2.63
C SER A 479 25.97 26.59 1.19
N ASP A 480 25.00 26.36 0.31
CA ASP A 480 25.06 26.76 -1.10
C ASP A 480 24.80 28.27 -1.27
N GLY A 481 23.95 28.85 -0.42
CA GLY A 481 23.67 30.28 -0.36
C GLY A 481 22.53 30.75 -1.27
N ARG A 482 22.17 29.98 -2.30
CA ARG A 482 21.00 30.24 -3.16
C ARG A 482 19.68 29.95 -2.44
N SER A 483 18.63 30.65 -2.84
CA SER A 483 17.24 30.29 -2.54
C SER A 483 16.81 29.05 -3.30
N LEU A 484 15.76 28.37 -2.82
CA LEU A 484 15.22 27.20 -3.53
C LEU A 484 14.68 27.58 -4.93
N ASP A 485 14.15 28.79 -5.10
CA ASP A 485 13.74 29.30 -6.42
C ASP A 485 14.92 29.38 -7.39
N GLU A 486 16.04 29.98 -6.98
CA GLU A 486 17.25 30.07 -7.81
C GLU A 486 17.85 28.71 -8.14
N VAL A 487 17.79 27.75 -7.20
CA VAL A 487 18.20 26.37 -7.46
C VAL A 487 17.32 25.79 -8.57
N VAL A 488 16.00 25.86 -8.41
CA VAL A 488 15.03 25.29 -9.36
C VAL A 488 15.12 25.94 -10.74
N ASP A 489 15.23 27.27 -10.79
CA ASP A 489 15.35 28.02 -12.05
C ASP A 489 16.68 27.74 -12.78
N SER A 490 17.69 27.21 -12.08
CA SER A 490 18.96 26.77 -12.70
C SER A 490 18.93 25.33 -13.24
N LEU A 491 17.88 24.56 -12.94
CA LEU A 491 17.76 23.18 -13.37
C LEU A 491 17.46 23.08 -14.89
N PRO A 492 17.95 22.04 -15.58
CA PRO A 492 17.53 21.77 -16.94
C PRO A 492 16.02 21.53 -17.05
N PRO A 493 15.36 22.01 -18.12
CA PRO A 493 13.96 21.68 -18.38
C PRO A 493 13.81 20.18 -18.70
N PHE A 494 12.65 19.62 -18.40
CA PHE A 494 12.25 18.25 -18.75
C PHE A 494 10.77 18.24 -19.17
N PHE A 495 10.42 17.33 -20.09
CA PHE A 495 9.09 17.27 -20.68
C PHE A 495 8.53 15.86 -20.50
N LYS A 496 7.92 15.62 -19.35
CA LYS A 496 7.45 14.31 -18.94
C LYS A 496 5.93 14.19 -19.00
N ARG A 497 5.44 13.01 -19.38
CA ARG A 497 4.03 12.62 -19.35
C ARG A 497 3.85 11.31 -18.60
N THR A 498 2.68 11.14 -18.00
CA THR A 498 2.27 9.88 -17.35
C THR A 498 0.86 9.56 -17.80
N VAL A 499 0.68 8.39 -18.40
CA VAL A 499 -0.60 7.92 -18.93
C VAL A 499 -0.98 6.63 -18.23
N GLY A 500 -2.19 6.57 -17.68
CA GLY A 500 -2.77 5.35 -17.11
C GLY A 500 -3.71 4.70 -18.11
N VAL A 501 -3.44 3.46 -18.51
CA VAL A 501 -4.30 2.67 -19.40
C VAL A 501 -4.92 1.53 -18.61
N PHE A 502 -6.26 1.48 -18.58
CA PHE A 502 -6.98 0.37 -17.95
C PHE A 502 -6.60 -0.94 -18.63
N CYS A 503 -6.13 -1.91 -17.86
CA CYS A 503 -5.67 -3.20 -18.37
C CYS A 503 -6.14 -4.32 -17.42
N PRO A 504 -7.09 -5.18 -17.85
CA PRO A 504 -7.50 -6.34 -17.07
C PRO A 504 -6.31 -7.20 -16.64
N VAL A 505 -6.38 -7.76 -15.43
CA VAL A 505 -5.24 -8.47 -14.80
C VAL A 505 -4.75 -9.64 -15.64
N ASP A 506 -5.66 -10.36 -16.28
CA ASP A 506 -5.41 -11.49 -17.18
C ASP A 506 -4.75 -11.06 -18.51
N ARG A 507 -4.93 -9.80 -18.92
CA ARG A 507 -4.37 -9.24 -20.16
C ARG A 507 -2.99 -8.61 -19.99
N LYS A 508 -2.58 -8.27 -18.75
CA LYS A 508 -1.25 -7.68 -18.48
C LYS A 508 -0.09 -8.48 -19.06
N GLY A 509 -0.13 -9.81 -18.96
CA GLY A 509 0.92 -10.66 -19.52
C GLY A 509 1.01 -10.60 -21.04
N ALA A 510 -0.13 -10.50 -21.73
CA ALA A 510 -0.19 -10.33 -23.18
C ALA A 510 0.33 -8.95 -23.59
N VAL A 511 -0.06 -7.89 -22.88
CA VAL A 511 0.45 -6.53 -23.09
C VAL A 511 1.97 -6.49 -22.98
N MET A 512 2.53 -7.05 -21.90
CA MET A 512 3.99 -7.06 -21.72
C MET A 512 4.71 -7.84 -22.82
N ARG A 513 4.11 -8.92 -23.34
CA ARG A 513 4.66 -9.66 -24.46
C ARG A 513 4.68 -8.83 -25.74
N VAL A 514 3.57 -8.20 -26.10
CA VAL A 514 3.47 -7.34 -27.29
C VAL A 514 4.45 -6.16 -27.20
N VAL A 515 4.54 -5.52 -26.04
CA VAL A 515 5.48 -4.41 -25.81
C VAL A 515 6.93 -4.89 -25.89
N THR A 516 7.27 -6.05 -25.34
CA THR A 516 8.62 -6.59 -25.46
C THR A 516 8.93 -6.93 -26.92
N ASP A 517 8.01 -7.58 -27.64
CA ASP A 517 8.17 -7.95 -29.04
C ASP A 517 8.29 -6.72 -29.97
N SER A 518 7.59 -5.61 -29.68
CA SER A 518 7.69 -4.36 -30.45
C SER A 518 9.01 -3.60 -30.22
N THR A 519 9.80 -4.01 -29.23
CA THR A 519 11.06 -3.36 -28.85
C THR A 519 12.31 -4.16 -29.22
N VAL A 520 12.14 -5.30 -29.90
CA VAL A 520 13.25 -6.14 -30.36
C VAL A 520 14.21 -5.33 -31.25
N GLY A 521 15.49 -5.27 -30.86
CA GLY A 521 16.52 -4.52 -31.57
C GLY A 521 16.66 -3.05 -31.13
N ARG A 522 15.87 -2.59 -30.15
CA ARG A 522 16.02 -1.28 -29.50
C ARG A 522 16.82 -1.40 -28.20
N ASP A 523 17.39 -0.28 -27.75
CA ASP A 523 18.02 -0.20 -26.43
C ASP A 523 16.95 -0.20 -25.33
N THR A 524 16.92 -1.25 -24.53
CA THR A 524 15.87 -1.49 -23.54
C THR A 524 16.41 -1.97 -22.20
N ASP A 525 15.76 -1.52 -21.13
CA ASP A 525 15.97 -1.99 -19.76
C ASP A 525 14.71 -2.72 -19.27
N LEU A 526 14.89 -3.99 -18.92
CA LEU A 526 13.83 -4.92 -18.47
C LEU A 526 13.88 -5.18 -16.95
N THR A 527 14.57 -4.32 -16.19
CA THR A 527 14.70 -4.45 -14.73
C THR A 527 13.34 -4.47 -14.03
N GLU A 528 12.44 -3.56 -14.42
CA GLU A 528 11.05 -3.52 -13.95
C GLU A 528 10.15 -2.88 -15.02
N GLY A 529 9.26 -3.67 -15.62
CA GLY A 529 8.53 -3.26 -16.81
C GLY A 529 9.41 -3.29 -18.05
N VAL A 530 9.08 -2.46 -19.05
CA VAL A 530 9.87 -2.30 -20.27
C VAL A 530 10.19 -0.82 -20.44
N ARG A 531 11.45 -0.44 -20.18
CA ARG A 531 11.98 0.90 -20.44
C ARG A 531 12.73 0.90 -21.76
N ILE A 532 12.46 1.87 -22.62
CA ILE A 532 12.98 1.94 -23.99
C ILE A 532 13.57 3.33 -24.20
N HIS A 533 14.81 3.38 -24.69
CA HIS A 533 15.42 4.62 -25.16
C HIS A 533 15.07 4.82 -26.64
N LEU A 534 14.68 6.05 -26.97
CA LEU A 534 14.30 6.50 -28.31
C LEU A 534 15.20 7.69 -28.69
N ASP A 535 15.29 7.99 -29.99
CA ASP A 535 16.13 9.13 -30.45
C ASP A 535 15.64 10.48 -29.93
N ASN A 536 14.33 10.61 -29.66
CA ASN A 536 13.66 11.84 -29.19
C ASN A 536 13.17 11.77 -27.74
N GLY A 537 13.58 10.77 -26.96
CA GLY A 537 13.12 10.60 -25.58
C GLY A 537 13.20 9.17 -25.05
N TRP A 538 12.37 8.84 -24.06
CA TRP A 538 12.24 7.47 -23.55
C TRP A 538 10.80 7.17 -23.13
N ALA A 539 10.48 5.87 -23.07
CA ALA A 539 9.20 5.38 -22.56
C ALA A 539 9.42 4.22 -21.57
N LEU A 540 8.64 4.16 -20.49
CA LEU A 540 8.59 3.05 -19.54
C LEU A 540 7.15 2.57 -19.43
N ILE A 541 6.92 1.32 -19.83
CA ILE A 541 5.63 0.65 -19.72
C ILE A 541 5.69 -0.27 -18.51
N LEU A 542 4.85 0.04 -17.51
CA LEU A 542 4.87 -0.62 -16.22
C LEU A 542 3.46 -1.10 -15.84
N PRO A 543 3.23 -2.43 -15.77
CA PRO A 543 1.96 -2.96 -15.28
C PRO A 543 1.88 -2.79 -13.77
N HIS A 544 0.74 -2.32 -13.26
CA HIS A 544 0.51 -2.25 -11.83
C HIS A 544 0.50 -3.66 -11.22
N SER A 545 1.01 -3.82 -10.00
CA SER A 545 1.11 -5.12 -9.33
C SER A 545 -0.26 -5.76 -9.04
N SER A 546 -1.16 -5.00 -8.41
CA SER A 546 -2.51 -5.45 -7.99
C SER A 546 -3.67 -4.91 -8.83
N GLU A 547 -3.64 -3.65 -9.25
CA GLU A 547 -4.76 -2.97 -9.91
C GLU A 547 -4.83 -3.23 -11.42
N PRO A 548 -6.01 -3.21 -12.06
CA PRO A 548 -6.17 -3.39 -13.51
C PRO A 548 -5.72 -2.16 -14.32
N LEU A 549 -4.44 -1.79 -14.18
CA LEU A 549 -3.84 -0.60 -14.74
C LEU A 549 -2.45 -0.93 -15.29
N VAL A 550 -2.11 -0.33 -16.43
CA VAL A 550 -0.74 -0.21 -16.95
C VAL A 550 -0.41 1.27 -17.01
N THR A 551 0.69 1.67 -16.40
CA THR A 551 1.15 3.06 -16.42
C THR A 551 2.28 3.19 -17.43
N ILE A 552 2.18 4.22 -18.28
CA ILE A 552 3.17 4.58 -19.29
C ILE A 552 3.80 5.90 -18.83
N TYR A 553 5.08 5.87 -18.50
CA TYR A 553 5.89 7.06 -18.25
C TYR A 553 6.65 7.41 -19.51
N VAL A 554 6.64 8.68 -19.90
CA VAL A 554 7.31 9.16 -21.11
C VAL A 554 8.04 10.44 -20.81
N GLU A 555 9.21 10.62 -21.39
CA GLU A 555 9.90 11.90 -21.45
C GLU A 555 10.38 12.17 -22.87
N GLY A 556 10.12 13.37 -23.38
CA GLY A 556 10.58 13.83 -24.68
C GLY A 556 11.61 14.96 -24.55
N VAL A 557 12.30 15.25 -25.66
CA VAL A 557 13.18 16.42 -25.77
C VAL A 557 12.44 17.76 -25.74
N ASP A 558 11.14 17.75 -26.06
CA ASP A 558 10.19 18.84 -25.97
C ASP A 558 8.77 18.30 -25.70
N ASP A 559 7.81 19.18 -25.44
CA ASP A 559 6.41 18.80 -25.18
C ASP A 559 5.79 18.01 -26.34
N ALA A 560 6.09 18.38 -27.59
CA ALA A 560 5.53 17.73 -28.77
C ALA A 560 6.00 16.26 -28.89
N SER A 561 7.29 16.02 -28.69
CA SER A 561 7.88 14.68 -28.69
C SER A 561 7.34 13.85 -27.53
N ALA A 562 7.18 14.43 -26.34
CA ALA A 562 6.61 13.73 -25.20
C ALA A 562 5.16 13.30 -25.45
N ASP A 563 4.34 14.15 -26.06
CA ASP A 563 2.95 13.86 -26.41
C ASP A 563 2.85 12.83 -27.56
N GLU A 564 3.76 12.88 -28.54
CA GLU A 564 3.86 11.90 -29.64
C GLU A 564 4.20 10.50 -29.12
N ILE A 565 5.28 10.38 -28.33
CA ILE A 565 5.72 9.10 -27.75
C ILE A 565 4.61 8.53 -26.84
N ALA A 566 3.99 9.37 -26.01
CA ALA A 566 2.88 8.95 -25.15
C ALA A 566 1.71 8.38 -25.96
N SER A 567 1.34 9.04 -27.05
CA SER A 567 0.26 8.60 -27.94
C SER A 567 0.59 7.28 -28.65
N GLU A 568 1.82 7.12 -29.14
CA GLU A 568 2.28 5.89 -29.80
C GLU A 568 2.19 4.68 -28.85
N TRP A 569 2.77 4.79 -27.65
CA TRP A 569 2.79 3.69 -26.69
C TRP A 569 1.42 3.39 -26.09
N GLN A 570 0.59 4.43 -25.90
CA GLN A 570 -0.81 4.22 -25.50
C GLN A 570 -1.55 3.36 -26.52
N GLN A 571 -1.42 3.66 -27.83
CA GLN A 571 -2.07 2.87 -28.88
C GLN A 571 -1.56 1.43 -28.95
N ILE A 572 -0.25 1.20 -28.75
CA ILE A 572 0.33 -0.16 -28.69
C ILE A 572 -0.27 -0.95 -27.52
N VAL A 573 -0.35 -0.33 -26.33
CA VAL A 573 -0.91 -0.98 -25.13
C VAL A 573 -2.40 -1.26 -25.31
N GLU A 574 -3.18 -0.29 -25.80
CA GLU A 574 -4.61 -0.46 -26.07
C GLU A 574 -4.88 -1.54 -27.13
N GLY A 575 -4.09 -1.57 -28.21
CA GLY A 575 -4.15 -2.62 -29.23
C GLY A 575 -3.85 -4.01 -28.65
N ALA A 576 -2.84 -4.12 -27.79
CA ALA A 576 -2.50 -5.36 -27.10
C ALA A 576 -3.57 -5.79 -26.08
N ILE A 577 -4.35 -4.85 -25.53
CA ILE A 577 -5.48 -5.18 -24.65
C ILE A 577 -6.66 -5.71 -25.47
N ALA A 578 -6.89 -5.19 -26.68
CA ALA A 578 -8.03 -5.55 -27.51
C ALA A 578 -7.88 -6.88 -28.29
N GLY A 579 -6.67 -7.28 -28.69
CA GLY A 579 -6.41 -8.49 -29.49
C GLY A 579 -5.98 -9.69 -28.67
#